data_AF-A0A1H3QQK3-F1
#
_entry.id   AF-A0A1H3QQK3-F1
#
_cell.length_a   1.000
_cell.length_b   1.000
_cell.length_c   1.000
_cell.angle_alpha   90.00
_cell.angle_beta   90.00
_cell.angle_gamma   90.00
#
_symmetry.space_group_name_H-M   'P 1'
#
loop_
_entity.id
_entity.type
_entity.pdbx_description
1 polymer ?
#
loop_
_entity_poly.entity_id
_entity_poly.type
_entity_poly.pdbx_seq_one_letter_code
_entity_poly.pdbx_strand_id
1 'polypeptide(L)'
;MEATSVKTRDMYKGLRDKFLFSNDINSIYILLALYDIEENISSISPSYMSKSDIKRKIKYVLANREDRDIISQNLSIAIHEDINRLELCFCLEGYKHGFSSKKWTNIIENKALELYGFEKLYQKTHLFHFDTSNKTMNELKKKCKKELDIKERKDRYIETLVYTFSNKIIKKKIIELDKYIDKQIRMNFEFYDIKLGEDKYNLRDEEIDKVYLSIVNSLIKKMKIIYKEAFWYAVNDKVLGMYY
;
A
#
# COMPACT_ATOMS: atom_id res chain seq x y z
N MET A 1 -27.78 1.02 -20.73
CA MET A 1 -27.26 1.03 -19.35
C MET A 1 -25.79 0.59 -19.24
N GLU A 2 -25.17 -0.03 -20.25
CA GLU A 2 -23.74 -0.39 -20.23
C GLU A 2 -22.77 0.77 -20.45
N ALA A 3 -23.13 1.78 -21.25
CA ALA A 3 -22.23 2.90 -21.55
C ALA A 3 -21.95 3.82 -20.35
N THR A 4 -22.87 3.89 -19.40
CA THR A 4 -22.72 4.70 -18.17
C THR A 4 -21.77 4.05 -17.18
N SER A 5 -21.75 2.72 -17.06
CA SER A 5 -20.88 2.00 -16.12
C SER A 5 -19.40 2.02 -16.53
N VAL A 6 -19.12 2.00 -17.84
CA VAL A 6 -17.75 2.09 -18.37
C VAL A 6 -17.14 3.47 -18.11
N LYS A 7 -17.89 4.55 -18.38
CA LYS A 7 -17.44 5.93 -18.13
C LYS A 7 -17.13 6.18 -16.66
N THR A 8 -17.95 5.66 -15.75
CA THR A 8 -17.69 5.76 -14.30
C THR A 8 -16.44 4.98 -13.93
N ARG A 9 -16.27 3.74 -14.40
CA ARG A 9 -15.06 2.94 -14.13
C ARG A 9 -13.78 3.63 -14.60
N ASP A 10 -13.82 4.27 -15.77
CA ASP A 10 -12.70 5.02 -16.33
C ASP A 10 -12.39 6.29 -15.51
N MET A 11 -13.40 6.94 -14.96
CA MET A 11 -13.23 8.10 -14.06
C MET A 11 -12.51 7.70 -12.75
N TYR A 12 -12.96 6.64 -12.07
CA TYR A 12 -12.31 6.14 -10.85
C TYR A 12 -10.84 5.78 -11.11
N LYS A 13 -10.58 5.10 -12.23
CA LYS A 13 -9.21 4.75 -12.65
C LYS A 13 -8.38 6.00 -12.93
N GLY A 14 -8.94 6.98 -13.63
CA GLY A 14 -8.26 8.24 -13.96
C GLY A 14 -7.89 9.06 -12.72
N LEU A 15 -8.79 9.20 -11.76
CA LEU A 15 -8.53 9.88 -10.48
C LEU A 15 -7.44 9.16 -9.70
N ARG A 16 -7.53 7.83 -9.58
CA ARG A 16 -6.49 7.03 -8.92
C ARG A 16 -5.13 7.21 -9.58
N ASP A 17 -5.06 7.12 -10.91
CA ASP A 17 -3.80 7.22 -11.63
C ASP A 17 -3.19 8.63 -11.48
N LYS A 18 -4.00 9.70 -11.49
CA LYS A 18 -3.53 11.07 -11.19
C LYS A 18 -2.99 11.21 -9.78
N PHE A 19 -3.69 10.69 -8.77
CA PHE A 19 -3.20 10.70 -7.40
C PHE A 19 -1.89 9.92 -7.27
N LEU A 20 -1.82 8.73 -7.85
CA LEU A 20 -0.69 7.83 -7.70
C LEU A 20 0.57 8.33 -8.43
N PHE A 21 0.43 8.74 -9.70
CA PHE A 21 1.57 9.07 -10.56
C PHE A 21 1.85 10.57 -10.68
N SER A 22 0.89 11.44 -10.40
CA SER A 22 1.05 12.90 -10.52
C SER A 22 0.96 13.63 -9.17
N ASN A 23 0.80 12.90 -8.06
CA ASN A 23 0.64 13.48 -6.72
C ASN A 23 -0.52 14.49 -6.63
N ASP A 24 -1.58 14.26 -7.41
CA ASP A 24 -2.77 15.12 -7.39
C ASP A 24 -3.65 14.78 -6.19
N ILE A 25 -3.51 15.57 -5.12
CA ILE A 25 -4.25 15.37 -3.87
C ILE A 25 -5.76 15.61 -4.07
N ASN A 26 -6.15 16.49 -4.98
CA ASN A 26 -7.58 16.71 -5.26
C ASN A 26 -8.22 15.46 -5.84
N SER A 27 -7.47 14.71 -6.66
CA SER A 27 -7.96 13.44 -7.19
C SER A 27 -8.29 12.41 -6.10
N ILE A 28 -7.54 12.36 -4.98
CA ILE A 28 -7.89 11.46 -3.86
C ILE A 28 -9.08 11.96 -3.04
N TYR A 29 -9.21 13.28 -2.82
CA TYR A 29 -10.39 13.83 -2.14
C TYR A 29 -11.68 13.55 -2.93
N ILE A 30 -11.64 13.75 -4.25
CA ILE A 30 -12.78 13.43 -5.12
C ILE A 30 -13.06 11.93 -5.07
N LEU A 31 -12.03 11.09 -5.14
CA LEU A 31 -12.18 9.64 -5.10
C LEU A 31 -12.82 9.17 -3.78
N LEU A 32 -12.39 9.72 -2.63
CA LEU A 32 -12.97 9.44 -1.32
C LEU A 32 -14.43 9.91 -1.23
N ALA A 33 -14.73 11.11 -1.71
CA ALA A 33 -16.10 11.63 -1.73
C ALA A 33 -17.02 10.76 -2.60
N LEU A 34 -16.54 10.26 -3.74
CA LEU A 34 -17.30 9.32 -4.57
C LEU A 34 -17.52 7.99 -3.85
N TYR A 35 -16.53 7.47 -3.13
CA TYR A 35 -16.70 6.25 -2.32
C TYR A 35 -17.68 6.43 -1.16
N ASP A 36 -17.68 7.59 -0.52
CA ASP A 36 -18.61 7.90 0.57
C ASP A 36 -20.04 8.04 0.04
N ILE A 37 -20.25 8.84 -1.01
CA ILE A 37 -21.57 9.17 -1.56
C ILE A 37 -22.18 8.00 -2.35
N GLU A 38 -21.40 7.32 -3.20
CA GLU A 38 -21.93 6.31 -4.12
C GLU A 38 -21.92 4.90 -3.51
N GLU A 39 -20.99 4.61 -2.58
CA GLU A 39 -20.74 3.24 -2.12
C GLU A 39 -20.90 3.10 -0.58
N ASN A 40 -21.26 4.17 0.16
CA ASN A 40 -21.37 4.19 1.63
C ASN A 40 -20.10 3.66 2.34
N ILE A 41 -18.92 3.96 1.78
CA ILE A 41 -17.63 3.55 2.34
C ILE A 41 -17.06 4.70 3.19
N SER A 42 -17.26 4.63 4.51
CA SER A 42 -16.83 5.70 5.44
C SER A 42 -15.62 5.34 6.33
N SER A 43 -15.27 4.05 6.45
CA SER A 43 -14.28 3.55 7.41
C SER A 43 -13.02 2.96 6.75
N ILE A 44 -12.27 3.81 6.03
CA ILE A 44 -11.01 3.41 5.38
C ILE A 44 -9.83 3.73 6.31
N SER A 45 -9.10 2.71 6.77
CA SER A 45 -7.92 2.87 7.63
C SER A 45 -6.69 2.18 7.04
N PRO A 46 -5.86 2.87 6.24
CA PRO A 46 -4.57 2.34 5.80
C PRO A 46 -3.61 2.09 6.98
N SER A 47 -2.82 1.02 6.89
CA SER A 47 -1.90 0.60 7.97
C SER A 47 -0.52 1.28 7.94
N TYR A 48 -0.20 2.03 6.88
CA TYR A 48 1.06 2.74 6.59
C TYR A 48 2.35 1.95 6.87
N MET A 49 3.11 1.56 5.82
CA MET A 49 4.45 0.99 5.99
C MET A 49 5.38 2.00 6.68
N SER A 50 6.06 1.50 7.71
CA SER A 50 6.95 2.33 8.50
C SER A 50 8.20 2.73 7.70
N LYS A 51 8.64 3.99 7.86
CA LYS A 51 9.94 4.46 7.36
C LYS A 51 11.10 3.55 7.81
N SER A 52 11.00 2.99 9.01
CA SER A 52 12.01 2.12 9.61
C SER A 52 12.12 0.77 8.90
N ASP A 53 11.03 0.19 8.40
CA ASP A 53 11.06 -1.07 7.64
C ASP A 53 11.83 -0.93 6.33
N ILE A 54 11.55 0.15 5.61
CA ILE A 54 12.20 0.49 4.34
C ILE A 54 13.69 0.77 4.58
N LYS A 55 13.99 1.64 5.56
CA LYS A 55 15.36 1.98 5.96
C LYS A 55 16.18 0.73 6.27
N ARG A 56 15.63 -0.17 7.09
CA ARG A 56 16.29 -1.44 7.46
C ARG A 56 16.62 -2.30 6.24
N LYS A 57 15.71 -2.39 5.27
CA LYS A 57 15.91 -3.15 4.03
C LYS A 57 16.99 -2.54 3.14
N ILE A 58 17.01 -1.22 3.00
CA ILE A 58 18.06 -0.51 2.23
C ILE A 58 19.41 -0.71 2.91
N LYS A 59 19.47 -0.51 4.24
CA LYS A 59 20.70 -0.69 5.02
C LYS A 59 21.27 -2.10 4.89
N TYR A 60 20.40 -3.12 4.86
CA TYR A 60 20.82 -4.51 4.65
C TYR A 60 21.42 -4.74 3.25
N VAL A 61 20.83 -4.16 2.20
CA VAL A 61 21.36 -4.26 0.83
C VAL A 61 22.73 -3.59 0.71
N LEU A 62 22.93 -2.47 1.41
CA LEU A 62 24.16 -1.68 1.39
C LEU A 62 25.11 -2.05 2.55
N ALA A 63 25.08 -3.30 3.02
CA ALA A 63 25.83 -3.72 4.22
C ALA A 63 27.32 -3.38 4.16
N ASN A 64 27.92 -3.42 2.97
CA ASN A 64 29.34 -3.20 2.72
C ASN A 64 29.73 -1.73 2.47
N ARG A 65 28.79 -0.79 2.59
CA ARG A 65 29.07 0.64 2.42
C ARG A 65 29.19 1.35 3.77
N GLU A 66 30.15 2.25 3.88
CA GLU A 66 30.34 3.09 5.08
C GLU A 66 29.19 4.09 5.26
N ASP A 67 28.73 4.68 4.16
CA ASP A 67 27.65 5.68 4.11
C ASP A 67 26.23 5.08 4.11
N ARG A 68 26.09 3.77 4.33
CA ARG A 68 24.80 3.05 4.28
C ARG A 68 23.71 3.63 5.19
N ASP A 69 24.10 4.19 6.32
CA ASP A 69 23.17 4.77 7.29
C ASP A 69 22.58 6.09 6.78
N ILE A 70 23.41 6.93 6.17
CA ILE A 70 23.01 8.19 5.53
C ILE A 70 22.12 7.88 4.32
N ILE A 71 22.56 6.97 3.45
CA ILE A 71 21.80 6.57 2.27
C ILE A 71 20.43 5.99 2.66
N SER A 72 20.40 5.02 3.58
CA SER A 72 19.16 4.35 3.96
C SER A 72 18.17 5.28 4.65
N GLN A 73 18.65 6.24 5.44
CA GLN A 73 17.81 7.26 6.07
C GLN A 73 17.20 8.19 5.02
N ASN A 74 18.03 8.83 4.20
CA ASN A 74 17.56 9.85 3.26
C ASN A 74 16.69 9.25 2.16
N LEU A 75 17.05 8.07 1.65
CA LEU A 75 16.20 7.38 0.66
C LEU A 75 14.85 6.98 1.27
N SER A 76 14.83 6.46 2.51
CA SER A 76 13.59 6.12 3.23
C SER A 76 12.66 7.34 3.37
N ILE A 77 13.21 8.50 3.73
CA ILE A 77 12.46 9.76 3.82
C ILE A 77 11.93 10.15 2.44
N ALA A 78 12.81 10.15 1.42
CA ALA A 78 12.49 10.61 0.09
C ALA A 78 11.32 9.85 -0.54
N ILE A 79 11.19 8.55 -0.28
CA ILE A 79 10.14 7.70 -0.87
C ILE A 79 8.93 7.47 0.04
N HIS A 80 8.94 7.97 1.27
CA HIS A 80 7.91 7.64 2.25
C HIS A 80 6.51 8.07 1.82
N GLU A 81 6.34 9.33 1.44
CA GLU A 81 5.03 9.85 1.04
C GLU A 81 4.49 9.15 -0.21
N ASP A 82 5.37 8.81 -1.16
CA ASP A 82 4.99 8.07 -2.36
C ASP A 82 4.46 6.67 -2.00
N ILE A 83 5.10 5.99 -1.04
CA ILE A 83 4.66 4.69 -0.55
C ILE A 83 3.33 4.82 0.20
N ASN A 84 3.14 5.85 1.02
CA ASN A 84 1.87 6.11 1.69
C ASN A 84 0.73 6.29 0.68
N ARG A 85 0.97 7.00 -0.44
CA ARG A 85 -0.01 7.12 -1.53
C ARG A 85 -0.34 5.76 -2.16
N LEU A 86 0.69 4.95 -2.45
CA LEU A 86 0.51 3.60 -3.00
C LEU A 86 -0.33 2.72 -2.05
N GLU A 87 -0.08 2.79 -0.75
CA GLU A 87 -0.83 2.05 0.26
C GLU A 87 -2.29 2.44 0.34
N LEU A 88 -2.56 3.76 0.36
CA LEU A 88 -3.93 4.26 0.35
C LEU A 88 -4.69 3.76 -0.88
N CYS A 89 -4.07 3.80 -2.07
CA CYS A 89 -4.66 3.26 -3.29
C CYS A 89 -5.07 1.79 -3.14
N PHE A 90 -4.17 0.92 -2.68
CA PHE A 90 -4.50 -0.50 -2.51
C PHE A 90 -5.49 -0.77 -1.37
N CYS A 91 -5.49 0.08 -0.34
CA CYS A 91 -6.49 0.02 0.71
C CYS A 91 -7.89 0.30 0.12
N LEU A 92 -8.04 1.38 -0.64
CA LEU A 92 -9.30 1.74 -1.31
C LEU A 92 -9.78 0.67 -2.29
N GLU A 93 -8.86 0.13 -3.10
CA GLU A 93 -9.23 -0.92 -4.06
C GLU A 93 -9.62 -2.23 -3.41
N GLY A 94 -8.89 -2.63 -2.35
CA GLY A 94 -9.25 -3.78 -1.54
C GLY A 94 -10.62 -3.60 -0.92
N TYR A 95 -10.88 -2.42 -0.36
CA TYR A 95 -12.16 -2.09 0.26
C TYR A 95 -13.30 -2.11 -0.76
N LYS A 96 -13.18 -1.39 -1.89
CA LYS A 96 -14.18 -1.39 -2.98
C LYS A 96 -14.51 -2.81 -3.43
N HIS A 97 -13.49 -3.64 -3.64
CA HIS A 97 -13.68 -5.02 -4.09
C HIS A 97 -14.39 -5.87 -3.04
N GLY A 98 -14.06 -5.71 -1.76
CA GLY A 98 -14.72 -6.40 -0.65
C GLY A 98 -16.18 -5.99 -0.51
N PHE A 99 -16.45 -4.68 -0.56
CA PHE A 99 -17.80 -4.13 -0.49
C PHE A 99 -18.65 -4.60 -1.69
N SER A 100 -18.07 -4.72 -2.88
CA SER A 100 -18.79 -5.25 -4.06
C SER A 100 -19.01 -6.77 -4.03
N SER A 101 -18.35 -7.52 -3.14
CA SER A 101 -18.31 -8.99 -3.19
C SER A 101 -19.52 -9.67 -2.53
N LYS A 102 -20.61 -9.84 -3.29
CA LYS A 102 -21.83 -10.57 -2.86
C LYS A 102 -21.55 -11.94 -2.25
N LYS A 103 -20.65 -12.72 -2.87
CA LYS A 103 -20.30 -14.08 -2.40
C LYS A 103 -19.82 -14.08 -0.95
N TRP A 104 -18.81 -13.28 -0.65
CA TRP A 104 -18.24 -13.21 0.70
C TRP A 104 -19.19 -12.52 1.68
N THR A 105 -19.94 -11.49 1.25
CA THR A 105 -20.96 -10.87 2.09
C THR A 105 -21.98 -11.89 2.58
N ASN A 106 -22.58 -12.68 1.69
CA ASN A 106 -23.59 -13.69 2.07
C ASN A 106 -23.02 -14.78 3.00
N ILE A 107 -21.77 -15.21 2.77
CA ILE A 107 -21.10 -16.20 3.64
C ILE A 107 -20.93 -15.64 5.06
N ILE A 108 -20.49 -14.39 5.17
CA ILE A 108 -20.26 -13.75 6.46
C ILE A 108 -21.57 -13.42 7.16
N GLU A 109 -22.58 -12.94 6.43
CA GLU A 109 -23.92 -12.68 6.94
C GLU A 109 -24.57 -13.94 7.53
N ASN A 110 -24.60 -15.04 6.78
CA ASN A 110 -25.15 -16.30 7.27
C ASN A 110 -24.46 -16.74 8.57
N LYS A 111 -23.13 -16.62 8.63
CA LYS A 111 -22.38 -17.00 9.81
C LYS A 111 -22.60 -16.05 10.99
N ALA A 112 -22.78 -14.76 10.71
CA ALA A 112 -23.12 -13.76 11.70
C ALA A 112 -24.50 -14.03 12.32
N LEU A 113 -25.50 -14.33 11.49
CA LEU A 113 -26.85 -14.68 11.92
C LEU A 113 -26.88 -15.96 12.76
N GLU A 114 -26.11 -16.99 12.36
CA GLU A 114 -25.97 -18.22 13.16
C GLU A 114 -25.36 -17.98 14.55
N LEU A 115 -24.36 -17.10 14.65
CA LEU A 115 -23.61 -16.88 15.90
C LEU A 115 -24.31 -15.90 16.85
N TYR A 116 -24.93 -14.85 16.31
CA TYR A 116 -25.45 -13.75 17.11
C TYR A 116 -26.97 -13.65 17.05
N GLY A 117 -27.62 -14.16 15.99
CA GLY A 117 -29.02 -13.89 15.71
C GLY A 117 -29.26 -12.44 15.26
N PHE A 118 -30.47 -12.16 14.79
CA PHE A 118 -30.86 -10.87 14.21
C PHE A 118 -30.72 -9.72 15.22
N GLU A 119 -31.33 -9.84 16.42
CA GLU A 119 -31.38 -8.75 17.41
C GLU A 119 -29.99 -8.28 17.88
N LYS A 120 -29.04 -9.21 18.07
CA LYS A 120 -27.69 -8.87 18.52
C LYS A 120 -26.82 -8.27 17.42
N LEU A 121 -27.18 -8.46 16.14
CA LEU A 121 -26.44 -7.86 15.03
C LEU A 121 -26.68 -6.35 14.95
N TYR A 122 -27.91 -5.88 15.18
CA TYR A 122 -28.25 -4.46 15.22
C TYR A 122 -27.45 -3.66 16.26
N GLN A 123 -27.00 -4.33 17.31
CA GLN A 123 -26.29 -3.70 18.42
C GLN A 123 -24.76 -3.69 18.22
N LYS A 124 -24.24 -4.29 17.14
CA LYS A 124 -22.80 -4.49 16.94
C LYS A 124 -22.16 -3.39 16.09
N THR A 125 -21.27 -2.63 16.70
CA THR A 125 -20.41 -1.67 15.97
C THR A 125 -19.34 -2.35 15.12
N HIS A 126 -18.93 -3.57 15.47
CA HIS A 126 -17.97 -4.37 14.71
C HIS A 126 -18.37 -5.85 14.69
N LEU A 127 -18.16 -6.48 13.53
CA LEU A 127 -18.47 -7.89 13.31
C LEU A 127 -17.24 -8.79 13.56
N PHE A 128 -16.52 -9.19 12.50
CA PHE A 128 -15.32 -10.03 12.59
C PHE A 128 -14.05 -9.32 12.09
N HIS A 129 -14.00 -7.99 12.22
CA HIS A 129 -12.85 -7.17 11.85
C HIS A 129 -11.57 -7.63 12.57
N PHE A 130 -11.68 -7.73 13.89
CA PHE A 130 -10.55 -7.97 14.79
C PHE A 130 -10.64 -9.33 15.52
N ASP A 131 -11.72 -10.09 15.31
CA ASP A 131 -11.93 -11.33 16.05
C ASP A 131 -10.96 -12.42 15.60
N THR A 132 -9.94 -12.67 16.42
CA THR A 132 -8.99 -13.76 16.26
C THR A 132 -9.34 -14.97 17.13
N SER A 133 -10.36 -14.88 17.99
CA SER A 133 -10.70 -15.93 18.95
C SER A 133 -11.51 -17.06 18.33
N ASN A 134 -12.35 -16.74 17.35
CA ASN A 134 -13.20 -17.73 16.68
C ASN A 134 -12.43 -18.49 15.59
N LYS A 135 -12.14 -19.78 15.83
CA LYS A 135 -11.42 -20.65 14.88
C LYS A 135 -12.12 -20.75 13.53
N THR A 136 -13.45 -20.89 13.51
CA THR A 136 -14.24 -20.97 12.27
C THR A 136 -14.13 -19.67 11.47
N MET A 137 -14.16 -18.51 12.13
CA MET A 137 -13.99 -17.23 11.44
C MET A 137 -12.57 -17.04 10.90
N ASN A 138 -11.55 -17.47 11.64
CA ASN A 138 -10.17 -17.48 11.15
C ASN A 138 -10.01 -18.37 9.90
N GLU A 139 -10.67 -19.51 9.85
CA GLU A 139 -10.67 -20.39 8.68
C GLU A 139 -11.37 -19.74 7.48
N LEU A 140 -12.50 -19.05 7.68
CA LEU A 140 -13.17 -18.27 6.63
C LEU A 140 -12.30 -17.12 6.12
N LYS A 141 -11.68 -16.35 7.02
CA LYS A 141 -10.74 -15.28 6.66
C LYS A 141 -9.57 -15.84 5.84
N LYS A 142 -9.01 -16.99 6.23
CA LYS A 142 -7.94 -17.68 5.46
C LYS A 142 -8.42 -18.13 4.07
N LYS A 143 -9.63 -18.72 3.97
CA LYS A 143 -10.21 -19.11 2.68
C LYS A 143 -10.41 -17.90 1.76
N CYS A 144 -10.91 -16.79 2.28
CA CYS A 144 -11.06 -15.53 1.57
C CYS A 144 -9.74 -15.01 1.03
N LYS A 145 -8.73 -14.91 1.90
CA LYS A 145 -7.37 -14.49 1.50
C LYS A 145 -6.76 -15.39 0.44
N LYS A 146 -6.96 -16.71 0.53
CA LYS A 146 -6.45 -17.68 -0.44
C LYS A 146 -7.09 -17.50 -1.83
N GLU A 147 -8.39 -17.21 -1.88
CA GLU A 147 -9.07 -16.90 -3.15
C GLU A 147 -8.51 -15.65 -3.80
N LEU A 148 -8.28 -14.59 -3.02
CA LEU A 148 -7.63 -13.37 -3.49
C LEU A 148 -6.20 -13.62 -3.97
N ASP A 149 -5.44 -14.46 -3.26
CA ASP A 149 -4.08 -14.85 -3.69
C ASP A 149 -4.09 -15.64 -5.00
N ILE A 150 -5.08 -16.52 -5.22
CA ILE A 150 -5.23 -17.26 -6.49
C ILE A 150 -5.55 -16.30 -7.63
N LYS A 151 -6.46 -15.34 -7.41
CA LYS A 151 -6.81 -14.32 -8.41
C LYS A 151 -5.60 -13.46 -8.75
N GLU A 152 -4.88 -12.95 -7.75
CA GLU A 152 -3.68 -12.14 -7.95
C GLU A 152 -2.56 -12.91 -8.66
N ARG A 153 -2.41 -14.23 -8.46
CA ARG A 153 -1.45 -15.04 -9.23
C ARG A 153 -1.79 -15.11 -10.72
N LYS A 154 -3.08 -15.09 -11.07
CA LYS A 154 -3.55 -15.12 -12.46
C LYS A 154 -3.44 -13.75 -13.11
N ASP A 155 -3.94 -12.73 -12.43
CA ASP A 155 -4.10 -11.39 -13.00
C ASP A 155 -2.82 -10.54 -12.85
N ARG A 156 -1.95 -10.88 -11.87
CA ARG A 156 -0.73 -10.14 -11.49
C ARG A 156 -0.95 -8.64 -11.36
N TYR A 157 -2.14 -8.26 -10.91
CA TYR A 157 -2.59 -6.87 -10.92
C TYR A 157 -1.82 -6.02 -9.92
N ILE A 158 -1.76 -6.45 -8.65
CA ILE A 158 -1.02 -5.75 -7.60
C ILE A 158 0.45 -5.68 -7.98
N GLU A 159 1.01 -6.80 -8.42
CA GLU A 159 2.40 -6.88 -8.86
C GLU A 159 2.71 -5.88 -9.99
N THR A 160 1.92 -5.88 -11.07
CA THR A 160 2.13 -5.00 -12.23
C THR A 160 2.01 -3.52 -11.86
N LEU A 161 1.03 -3.16 -11.04
CA LEU A 161 0.84 -1.78 -10.61
C LEU A 161 1.99 -1.29 -9.70
N VAL A 162 2.44 -2.13 -8.75
CA VAL A 162 3.59 -1.82 -7.89
C VAL A 162 4.87 -1.68 -8.72
N TYR A 163 5.13 -2.55 -9.69
CA TYR A 163 6.27 -2.42 -10.59
C TYR A 163 6.21 -1.13 -11.40
N THR A 164 5.05 -0.82 -12.00
CA THR A 164 4.85 0.38 -12.81
C THR A 164 5.08 1.65 -11.98
N PHE A 165 4.51 1.70 -10.79
CA PHE A 165 4.70 2.78 -9.83
C PHE A 165 6.15 2.93 -9.42
N SER A 166 6.78 1.83 -9.01
CA SER A 166 8.15 1.85 -8.52
C SER A 166 9.13 2.25 -9.62
N ASN A 167 8.91 1.79 -10.85
CA ASN A 167 9.77 2.17 -11.98
C ASN A 167 9.66 3.67 -12.31
N LYS A 168 8.44 4.24 -12.27
CA LYS A 168 8.22 5.66 -12.59
C LYS A 168 8.66 6.62 -11.48
N ILE A 169 8.42 6.26 -10.22
CA ILE A 169 8.58 7.17 -9.06
C ILE A 169 9.80 6.78 -8.24
N ILE A 170 9.84 5.55 -7.73
CA ILE A 170 10.84 5.11 -6.76
C ILE A 170 12.23 5.01 -7.39
N LYS A 171 12.34 4.41 -8.59
CA LYS A 171 13.63 4.25 -9.30
C LYS A 171 14.29 5.60 -9.56
N LYS A 172 13.50 6.61 -9.96
CA LYS A 172 14.00 7.99 -10.13
C LYS A 172 14.59 8.53 -8.83
N LYS A 173 13.93 8.32 -7.69
CA LYS A 173 14.43 8.79 -6.39
C LYS A 173 15.69 8.07 -5.91
N ILE A 174 15.87 6.79 -6.28
CA ILE A 174 17.12 6.05 -6.01
C ILE A 174 18.27 6.61 -6.85
N ILE A 175 18.03 6.86 -8.15
CA ILE A 175 19.04 7.42 -9.06
C ILE A 175 19.42 8.84 -8.64
N GLU A 176 18.44 9.65 -8.26
CA GLU A 176 18.63 11.04 -7.85
C GLU A 176 18.89 11.19 -6.34
N LEU A 177 19.40 10.15 -5.67
CA LEU A 177 19.60 10.11 -4.21
C LEU A 177 20.41 11.32 -3.70
N ASP A 178 21.44 11.73 -4.43
CA ASP A 178 22.32 12.86 -4.08
C ASP A 178 21.54 14.18 -3.88
N LYS A 179 20.36 14.34 -4.51
CA LYS A 179 19.49 15.51 -4.33
C LYS A 179 18.78 15.53 -2.97
N TYR A 180 18.72 14.40 -2.29
CA TYR A 180 18.01 14.23 -1.02
C TYR A 180 18.97 14.13 0.18
N ILE A 181 20.27 14.31 -0.04
CA ILE A 181 21.27 14.28 1.03
C ILE A 181 21.89 15.67 1.14
N ASP A 182 21.79 16.26 2.33
CA ASP A 182 22.49 17.50 2.62
C ASP A 182 24.00 17.26 2.53
N LYS A 183 24.63 17.96 1.57
CA LYS A 183 26.04 17.78 1.29
C LYS A 183 26.87 18.41 2.40
N GLN A 184 27.69 17.58 3.05
CA GLN A 184 28.70 18.07 3.98
C GLN A 184 30.02 18.30 3.23
N ILE A 185 30.70 19.40 3.58
CA ILE A 185 32.07 19.67 3.09
C ILE A 185 33.00 18.72 3.84
N ARG A 186 33.75 17.90 3.09
CA ARG A 186 34.77 17.02 3.63
C ARG A 186 36.15 17.60 3.37
N MET A 187 36.92 17.74 4.44
CA MET A 187 38.34 18.10 4.39
C MET A 187 39.16 16.81 4.50
N ASN A 188 39.76 16.40 3.39
CA ASN A 188 40.73 15.31 3.39
C ASN A 188 42.13 15.89 3.56
N PHE A 189 42.79 15.50 4.64
CA PHE A 189 44.18 15.83 4.91
C PHE A 189 45.05 14.67 4.38
N GLU A 190 45.47 14.76 3.13
CA GLU A 190 46.57 13.93 2.63
C GLU A 190 47.88 14.66 2.95
N PHE A 191 48.94 13.94 3.33
CA PHE A 191 50.22 14.52 3.75
C PHE A 191 50.64 15.66 2.80
N TYR A 192 50.56 16.89 3.30
CA TYR A 192 50.87 18.19 2.66
C TYR A 192 49.82 18.85 1.74
N ASP A 193 48.67 18.24 1.46
CA ASP A 193 47.60 18.86 0.66
C ASP A 193 46.22 18.79 1.34
N ILE A 194 45.55 19.94 1.47
CA ILE A 194 44.14 20.01 1.90
C ILE A 194 43.27 19.96 0.65
N LYS A 195 42.59 18.83 0.44
CA LYS A 195 41.57 18.70 -0.61
C LYS A 195 40.19 18.96 0.01
N LEU A 196 39.57 20.06 -0.44
CA LEU A 196 38.15 20.35 -0.16
C LEU A 196 37.28 19.66 -1.22
N GLY A 197 36.34 18.83 -0.78
CA GLY A 197 35.36 18.19 -1.66
C GLY A 197 34.00 18.07 -0.98
N GLU A 198 32.93 17.97 -1.77
CA GLU A 198 31.63 17.53 -1.28
C GLU A 198 31.57 15.99 -1.33
N ASP A 199 31.06 15.37 -0.27
CA ASP A 199 30.74 13.94 -0.32
C ASP A 199 29.65 13.70 -1.39
N LYS A 200 29.91 12.79 -2.32
CA LYS A 200 28.93 12.33 -3.32
C LYS A 200 28.41 10.97 -2.91
N TYR A 201 27.11 10.87 -2.67
CA TYR A 201 26.48 9.64 -2.18
C TYR A 201 25.92 8.78 -3.32
N ASN A 202 26.67 8.73 -4.43
CA ASN A 202 26.24 8.01 -5.62
C ASN A 202 26.29 6.49 -5.39
N LEU A 203 25.21 5.83 -5.78
CA LEU A 203 25.13 4.38 -5.87
C LEU A 203 25.65 3.92 -7.23
N ARG A 204 26.36 2.79 -7.26
CA ARG A 204 26.68 2.11 -8.51
C ARG A 204 25.43 1.50 -9.12
N ASP A 205 25.41 1.27 -10.42
CA ASP A 205 24.23 0.70 -11.12
C ASP A 205 23.75 -0.61 -10.49
N GLU A 206 24.67 -1.51 -10.14
CA GLU A 206 24.33 -2.76 -9.44
C GLU A 206 23.69 -2.53 -8.06
N GLU A 207 24.10 -1.48 -7.35
CA GLU A 207 23.56 -1.12 -6.04
C GLU A 207 22.18 -0.50 -6.19
N ILE A 208 21.98 0.35 -7.21
CA ILE A 208 20.68 0.91 -7.59
C ILE A 208 19.69 -0.22 -7.84
N ASP A 209 20.06 -1.21 -8.66
CA ASP A 209 19.18 -2.33 -8.99
C ASP A 209 18.88 -3.21 -7.78
N LYS A 210 19.87 -3.52 -6.93
CA LYS A 210 19.65 -4.29 -5.70
C LYS A 210 18.72 -3.56 -4.72
N VAL A 211 18.93 -2.25 -4.52
CA VAL A 211 18.08 -1.42 -3.66
C VAL A 211 16.66 -1.36 -4.22
N TYR A 212 16.53 -1.09 -5.53
CA TYR A 212 15.26 -1.05 -6.23
C TYR A 212 14.48 -2.36 -6.07
N LEU A 213 15.09 -3.50 -6.41
CA LEU A 213 14.44 -4.81 -6.31
C LEU A 213 14.05 -5.15 -4.86
N SER A 214 14.90 -4.79 -3.88
CA SER A 214 14.59 -4.99 -2.46
C SER A 214 13.35 -4.20 -2.02
N ILE A 215 13.26 -2.92 -2.42
CA ILE A 215 12.10 -2.07 -2.13
C ILE A 215 10.86 -2.63 -2.82
N VAL A 216 10.92 -2.90 -4.13
CA VAL A 216 9.78 -3.39 -4.92
C VAL A 216 9.21 -4.69 -4.36
N ASN A 217 10.06 -5.67 -4.09
CA ASN A 217 9.64 -6.97 -3.53
C ASN A 217 8.96 -6.80 -2.17
N SER A 218 9.39 -5.81 -1.40
CA SER A 218 8.82 -5.50 -0.09
C SER A 218 7.46 -4.82 -0.22
N LEU A 219 7.34 -3.87 -1.16
CA LEU A 219 6.08 -3.22 -1.48
C LEU A 219 5.06 -4.24 -1.99
N ILE A 220 5.39 -5.11 -2.93
CA ILE A 220 4.47 -6.13 -3.45
C ILE A 220 3.90 -6.98 -2.30
N LYS A 221 4.75 -7.45 -1.39
CA LYS A 221 4.31 -8.24 -0.22
C LYS A 221 3.36 -7.44 0.67
N LYS A 222 3.69 -6.18 0.97
CA LYS A 222 2.88 -5.30 1.83
C LYS A 222 1.55 -4.94 1.18
N MET A 223 1.53 -4.55 -0.10
CA MET A 223 0.30 -4.20 -0.83
C MET A 223 -0.66 -5.37 -0.92
N LYS A 224 -0.16 -6.60 -1.12
CA LYS A 224 -1.00 -7.81 -1.05
C LYS A 224 -1.64 -7.99 0.32
N ILE A 225 -0.94 -7.68 1.41
CA ILE A 225 -1.50 -7.76 2.77
C ILE A 225 -2.57 -6.68 2.96
N ILE A 226 -2.25 -5.42 2.65
CA ILE A 226 -3.16 -4.27 2.80
C ILE A 226 -4.45 -4.51 2.04
N TYR A 227 -4.34 -4.89 0.77
CA TYR A 227 -5.49 -5.18 -0.09
C TYR A 227 -6.40 -6.24 0.52
N LYS A 228 -5.81 -7.33 1.06
CA LYS A 228 -6.56 -8.45 1.65
C LYS A 228 -7.22 -8.10 2.99
N GLU A 229 -6.58 -7.28 3.83
CA GLU A 229 -7.21 -6.80 5.06
C GLU A 229 -8.34 -5.82 4.76
N ALA A 230 -8.12 -4.86 3.86
CA ALA A 230 -9.15 -3.91 3.46
C ALA A 230 -10.37 -4.60 2.84
N PHE A 231 -10.14 -5.63 2.00
CA PHE A 231 -11.21 -6.48 1.48
C PHE A 231 -12.00 -7.14 2.61
N TRP A 232 -11.32 -7.72 3.59
CA TRP A 232 -11.97 -8.40 4.71
C TRP A 232 -12.81 -7.43 5.54
N TYR A 233 -12.31 -6.24 5.81
CA TYR A 233 -13.03 -5.21 6.56
C TYR A 233 -14.29 -4.78 5.80
N ALA A 234 -14.14 -4.44 4.52
CA ALA A 234 -15.27 -4.03 3.69
C ALA A 234 -16.39 -5.06 3.60
N VAL A 235 -16.07 -6.36 3.58
CA VAL A 235 -17.10 -7.42 3.62
C VAL A 235 -17.89 -7.39 4.93
N ASN A 236 -17.20 -7.18 6.06
CA ASN A 236 -17.83 -7.13 7.38
C ASN A 236 -18.66 -5.85 7.55
N ASP A 237 -18.11 -4.70 7.16
CA ASP A 237 -18.80 -3.42 7.18
C ASP A 237 -20.05 -3.44 6.31
N LYS A 238 -19.98 -4.09 5.14
CA LYS A 238 -21.15 -4.28 4.30
C LYS A 238 -22.24 -5.11 4.97
N VAL A 239 -21.89 -6.21 5.64
CA VAL A 239 -22.88 -7.00 6.39
C VAL A 239 -23.52 -6.14 7.45
N LEU A 240 -22.74 -5.40 8.23
CA LEU A 240 -23.27 -4.51 9.26
C LEU A 240 -24.21 -3.44 8.67
N GLY A 241 -23.81 -2.80 7.57
CA GLY A 241 -24.61 -1.78 6.88
C GLY A 241 -25.94 -2.27 6.30
N MET A 242 -26.19 -3.58 6.24
CA MET A 242 -27.52 -4.13 5.89
C MET A 242 -28.52 -4.09 7.06
N TYR A 243 -28.02 -3.93 8.28
CA TYR A 243 -28.82 -3.91 9.51
C TYR A 243 -28.79 -2.52 10.19
N TYR A 244 -28.29 -1.49 9.51
CA TYR A 244 -28.32 -0.10 9.96
C TYR A 244 -29.29 0.74 9.14
#